data_AF-A0A139NH35-F1
#
_entry.id   AF-A0A139NH35-F1
#
_cell.length_a   1.000
_cell.length_b   1.000
_cell.length_c   1.000
_cell.angle_alpha   90.00
_cell.angle_beta   90.00
_cell.angle_gamma   90.00
#
_symmetry.space_group_name_H-M   'P 1'
#
loop_
_entity.id
_entity.type
_entity.pdbx_description
1 polymer ?
#
loop_
_entity_poly.entity_id
_entity_poly.type
_entity_poly.pdbx_seq_one_letter_code
_entity_poly.pdbx_strand_id
1 'polypeptide(L)' 'MSTTYSTTNQSYKHLSEAERGKIEAYLCLGIKPAEIARRLGRNRSTITREIS' A
#
# COMPACT_ATOMS: atom_id res chain seq x y z
N MET A 1 23.84 3.96 30.07
CA MET A 1 22.45 3.51 29.76
C MET A 1 22.30 3.58 28.26
N SER A 2 22.42 2.44 27.56
CA SER A 2 22.42 2.38 26.10
C SER A 2 20.99 2.05 25.63
N THR A 3 20.32 3.01 25.00
CA THR A 3 18.96 2.85 24.47
C THR A 3 19.00 1.93 23.24
N THR A 4 18.55 0.69 23.38
CA THR A 4 18.34 -0.24 22.27
C THR A 4 17.02 0.11 21.57
N TYR A 5 17.10 0.87 20.48
CA TYR A 5 15.99 1.07 19.56
C TYR A 5 15.78 -0.22 18.77
N SER A 6 14.78 -1.02 19.15
CA SER A 6 14.34 -2.19 18.39
C SER A 6 13.68 -1.71 17.09
N THR A 7 14.44 -1.66 16.00
CA THR A 7 13.87 -1.49 14.66
C THR A 7 13.05 -2.74 14.35
N THR A 8 11.72 -2.65 14.49
CA THR A 8 10.82 -3.71 14.05
C THR A 8 11.08 -3.97 12.57
N ASN A 9 11.54 -5.18 12.25
CA ASN A 9 11.71 -5.66 10.87
C ASN A 9 10.34 -5.74 10.20
N GLN A 10 9.78 -4.59 9.82
CA GLN A 10 8.66 -4.53 8.91
C GLN A 10 9.19 -4.93 7.54
N SER A 11 8.99 -6.19 7.16
CA SER A 11 9.31 -6.64 5.81
C SER A 11 8.54 -5.75 4.84
N TYR A 12 9.24 -4.88 4.11
CA TYR A 12 8.65 -4.05 3.08
C TYR A 12 8.10 -4.96 2.00
N LYS A 13 6.79 -5.20 2.04
CA LYS A 13 6.10 -5.97 1.01
C LYS A 13 5.71 -5.03 -0.11
N HIS A 14 6.51 -5.03 -1.17
CA HIS A 14 6.18 -4.31 -2.40
C HIS A 14 4.84 -4.81 -2.96
N LEU A 15 4.13 -3.92 -3.64
CA LEU A 15 2.93 -4.30 -4.39
C LEU A 15 3.35 -5.27 -5.50
N SER A 16 2.70 -6.42 -5.58
CA SER A 16 2.91 -7.32 -6.71
C SER A 16 2.31 -6.71 -7.98
N GLU A 17 2.80 -7.10 -9.15
CA GLU A 17 2.26 -6.62 -10.44
C GLU A 17 0.74 -6.85 -10.56
N ALA A 18 0.25 -7.99 -10.05
CA ALA A 18 -1.18 -8.27 -9.99
C ALA A 18 -1.97 -7.28 -9.12
N GLU A 19 -1.36 -6.76 -8.04
CA GLU A 19 -1.99 -5.74 -7.20
C GLU A 19 -1.99 -4.38 -7.89
N ARG A 20 -0.90 -4.05 -8.58
CA ARG A 20 -0.81 -2.84 -9.42
C ARG A 20 -1.88 -2.82 -10.50
N GLY A 21 -2.03 -3.92 -11.25
CA GLY A 21 -3.09 -4.03 -12.26
C GLY A 21 -4.50 -3.90 -11.67
N LYS A 22 -4.74 -4.40 -10.45
CA LYS A 22 -6.01 -4.18 -9.74
C LYS A 22 -6.19 -2.71 -9.36
N ILE A 23 -5.15 -2.03 -8.88
CA ILE A 23 -5.19 -0.60 -8.53
C ILE A 23 -5.53 0.22 -9.78
N GLU A 24 -4.85 -0.01 -10.90
CA GLU A 24 -5.13 0.68 -12.17
C GLU A 24 -6.56 0.44 -12.67
N ALA A 25 -7.03 -0.81 -12.62
CA ALA A 25 -8.41 -1.13 -12.99
C ALA A 25 -9.42 -0.37 -12.12
N TYR A 26 -9.20 -0.30 -10.80
CA TYR A 26 -10.08 0.45 -9.91
C TYR A 26 -10.00 1.96 -10.10
N LEU A 27 -8.84 2.50 -10.48
CA LEU A 27 -8.70 3.91 -10.83
C LEU A 27 -9.44 4.24 -12.13
N CYS A 28 -9.37 3.37 -13.13
CA CYS A 28 -10.15 3.49 -14.35
C CYS A 28 -11.66 3.48 -14.07
N LEU A 29 -12.09 2.70 -13.08
CA LEU A 29 -13.47 2.69 -12.57
C LEU A 29 -13.84 3.92 -11.72
N GLY A 30 -12.93 4.87 -11.51
CA GLY A 30 -13.18 6.09 -10.72
C GLY A 30 -13.26 5.86 -9.21
N ILE A 31 -12.77 4.72 -8.73
CA ILE A 31 -12.81 4.39 -7.31
C ILE A 31 -11.74 5.18 -6.55
N LYS A 32 -12.13 5.74 -5.40
CA LYS A 32 -11.21 6.53 -4.57
C LYS A 32 -10.05 5.65 -4.05
N PRO A 33 -8.80 6.13 -4.01
CA PRO A 33 -7.64 5.38 -3.50
C PRO A 33 -7.84 4.79 -2.09
N ALA A 34 -8.56 5.54 -1.24
CA ALA A 34 -8.95 5.13 0.09
C ALA A 34 -9.82 3.85 0.12
N GLU A 35 -10.68 3.69 -0.87
CA GLU A 35 -11.56 2.54 -1.06
C GLU A 35 -10.78 1.35 -1.64
N ILE A 36 -9.89 1.61 -2.59
CA ILE A 36 -8.98 0.62 -3.18
C ILE A 36 -8.12 -0.02 -2.08
N ALA A 37 -7.56 0.79 -1.19
CA ALA A 37 -6.80 0.33 -0.03
C ALA A 37 -7.62 -0.62 0.85
N ARG A 38 -8.90 -0.28 1.12
CA ARG A 38 -9.79 -1.13 1.92
C ARG A 38 -10.11 -2.45 1.23
N ARG A 39 -10.34 -2.43 -0.09
CA ARG A 39 -10.62 -3.64 -0.89
C ARG A 39 -9.42 -4.57 -1.01
N LEU A 40 -8.22 -4.02 -1.12
CA LEU A 40 -6.98 -4.79 -1.22
C LEU A 40 -6.39 -5.17 0.15
N GLY A 41 -6.97 -4.69 1.25
CA GLY A 41 -6.41 -4.89 2.59
C GLY A 41 -5.03 -4.26 2.76
N ARG A 42 -4.74 -3.19 2.00
CA ARG A 42 -3.46 -2.48 2.01
C ARG A 42 -3.57 -1.17 2.75
N ASN A 43 -2.44 -0.70 3.27
CA ASN A 43 -2.40 0.60 3.91
C ASN A 43 -2.68 1.71 2.88
N ARG A 44 -3.47 2.72 3.24
CA ARG A 44 -3.75 3.86 2.36
C ARG A 44 -2.46 4.52 1.86
N SER A 45 -1.46 4.65 2.71
CA SER A 45 -0.17 5.24 2.33
C SER A 45 0.56 4.46 1.24
N THR A 46 0.37 3.14 1.18
CA THR A 46 0.95 2.31 0.11
C THR A 46 0.27 2.59 -1.22
N ILE A 47 -1.07 2.69 -1.22
CA ILE A 47 -1.83 2.99 -2.43
C ILE A 47 -1.59 4.43 -2.90
N THR A 48 -1.55 5.40 -1.99
CA THR A 48 -1.24 6.80 -2.34
C THR A 48 0.15 6.94 -2.95
N ARG A 49 1.17 6.26 -2.41
CA ARG A 49 2.54 6.29 -2.98
C ARG A 49 2.64 5.63 -4.36
N GLU A 50 1.76 4.69 -4.68
CA GLU A 50 1.73 4.06 -6.00
C GLU A 50 1.05 4.96 -7.05
N ILE A 51 0.15 5.86 -6.61
CA ILE A 51 -0.64 6.73 -7.48
C ILE A 51 -0.02 8.13 -7.62
N SER A 52 0.71 8.59 -6.61
CA SER A 52 1.49 9.84 -6.63
C SER A 52 2.72 9.73 -7.52
#